data_AF-A0A7L4ZEQ5-F1
#
_entry.id   AF-A0A7L4ZEQ5-F1
#
_cell.length_a   1.000
_cell.length_b   1.000
_cell.length_c   1.000
_cell.angle_alpha   90.00
_cell.angle_beta   90.00
_cell.angle_gamma   90.00
#
_symmetry.space_group_name_H-M   'P 1'
#
loop_
_entity.id
_entity.type
_entity.pdbx_description
1 polymer ?
#
loop_
_entity_poly.entity_id
_entity_poly.type
_entity_poly.pdbx_seq_one_letter_code
_entity_poly.pdbx_strand_id
1 'polypeptide(L)'
;MKNFIFSICIALLLSSCYQTERNCNDFKTGTFEFTYEINGESKTGKSIRADTLSVDYYDNKIDTFTIRWVTECEFIGRKLHPIDYADSKPIQMKIISTTADSYLLEYSLLEDQKTKKRGTVKKIK
;
A
#
# COMPACT_ATOMS: atom_id res chain seq x y z
N MET A 1 4.69 -51.68 2.62
CA MET A 1 5.37 -50.57 1.91
C MET A 1 4.43 -49.75 1.01
N LYS A 2 3.39 -50.37 0.40
CA LYS A 2 2.42 -49.70 -0.49
C LYS A 2 1.59 -48.58 0.18
N ASN A 3 1.30 -48.70 1.47
CA ASN A 3 0.51 -47.71 2.23
C ASN A 3 1.31 -46.45 2.62
N PHE A 4 2.65 -46.54 2.64
CA PHE A 4 3.52 -45.41 3.03
C PHE A 4 3.71 -44.42 1.87
N ILE A 5 3.76 -44.93 0.63
CA ILE A 5 3.80 -44.11 -0.60
C ILE A 5 2.53 -43.26 -0.76
N PHE A 6 1.36 -43.82 -0.43
CA PHE A 6 0.09 -43.09 -0.54
C PHE A 6 0.02 -41.92 0.45
N SER A 7 0.57 -42.10 1.66
CA SER A 7 0.65 -41.04 2.68
C SER A 7 1.57 -39.89 2.26
N ILE A 8 2.67 -40.19 1.56
CA ILE A 8 3.61 -39.18 1.03
C ILE A 8 2.98 -38.36 -0.10
N CYS A 9 2.20 -38.98 -0.99
CA CYS A 9 1.51 -38.26 -2.06
C CYS A 9 0.44 -37.30 -1.55
N ILE A 10 -0.28 -37.64 -0.47
CA ILE A 10 -1.27 -36.75 0.16
C ILE A 10 -0.58 -35.56 0.86
N ALA A 11 0.59 -35.76 1.47
CA ALA A 11 1.33 -34.68 2.11
C ALA A 11 1.87 -33.64 1.11
N LEU A 12 2.20 -34.06 -0.11
CA LEU A 12 2.67 -33.18 -1.20
C LEU A 12 1.56 -32.32 -1.83
N LEU A 13 0.29 -32.72 -1.72
CA LEU A 13 -0.84 -31.93 -2.23
C LEU A 13 -1.24 -30.76 -1.33
N LEU A 14 -0.77 -30.75 -0.07
CA LEU A 14 -1.08 -29.69 0.89
C LEU A 14 -0.01 -28.58 0.92
N SER A 15 1.08 -28.71 0.16
CA SER A 15 2.10 -27.66 0.02
C SER A 15 1.78 -26.65 -1.09
N SER A 16 0.52 -26.20 -1.20
CA SER A 16 0.20 -25.07 -2.07
C SER A 16 0.82 -23.82 -1.44
N CYS A 17 1.93 -23.35 -2.00
CA CYS A 17 2.51 -22.08 -1.64
C CYS A 17 1.49 -20.99 -2.02
N TYR A 18 0.89 -20.31 -1.04
CA TYR A 18 -0.02 -19.20 -1.29
C TYR A 18 0.80 -18.05 -1.90
N GLN A 19 0.79 -17.95 -3.23
CA GLN A 19 1.45 -16.85 -3.91
C GLN A 19 0.57 -15.62 -3.78
N THR A 20 1.06 -14.62 -3.06
CA THR A 20 0.36 -13.35 -2.88
C THR A 20 0.33 -12.61 -4.21
N GLU A 21 -0.86 -12.33 -4.72
CA GLU A 21 -1.05 -11.56 -5.94
C GLU A 21 -0.50 -10.13 -5.74
N ARG A 22 0.22 -9.62 -6.75
CA ARG A 22 0.94 -8.34 -6.66
C ARG A 22 0.99 -7.63 -8.01
N ASN A 23 -0.18 -7.22 -8.51
CA ASN A 23 -0.34 -6.49 -9.78
C ASN A 23 -0.33 -4.97 -9.55
N CYS A 24 0.82 -4.42 -9.16
CA CYS A 24 0.91 -3.02 -8.72
C CYS A 24 0.68 -1.98 -9.83
N ASN A 25 0.91 -2.35 -11.09
CA ASN A 25 0.72 -1.45 -12.23
C ASN A 25 -0.74 -0.96 -12.33
N ASP A 26 -1.71 -1.77 -11.92
CA ASP A 26 -3.14 -1.41 -11.92
C ASP A 26 -3.49 -0.33 -10.89
N PHE A 27 -2.60 -0.10 -9.92
CA PHE A 27 -2.79 0.83 -8.81
C PHE A 27 -1.85 2.04 -8.87
N LYS A 28 -1.13 2.23 -9.99
CA LYS A 28 -0.25 3.39 -10.17
C LYS A 28 -1.02 4.71 -10.27
N THR A 29 -2.17 4.67 -10.93
CA THR A 29 -3.08 5.81 -11.11
C THR A 29 -4.52 5.41 -10.81
N GLY A 30 -5.34 6.39 -10.45
CA GLY A 30 -6.75 6.19 -10.15
C GLY A 30 -7.22 7.03 -8.97
N THR A 31 -8.47 6.81 -8.58
CA THR A 31 -9.03 7.34 -7.36
C THR A 31 -9.11 6.24 -6.32
N PHE A 32 -8.59 6.51 -5.14
CA PHE A 32 -8.52 5.54 -4.06
C PHE A 32 -9.18 6.06 -2.80
N GLU A 33 -9.77 5.16 -2.04
CA GLU A 33 -10.20 5.35 -0.66
C GLU A 33 -9.24 4.59 0.25
N PHE A 34 -8.77 5.22 1.31
CA PHE A 34 -7.82 4.60 2.24
C PHE A 34 -8.29 4.77 3.68
N THR A 35 -8.03 3.76 4.50
CA THR A 35 -8.31 3.80 5.94
C THR A 35 -7.05 4.13 6.71
N TYR A 36 -7.16 5.01 7.69
CA TYR A 36 -6.07 5.35 8.60
C TYR A 36 -6.59 5.56 10.02
N GLU A 37 -5.76 5.28 11.02
CA GLU A 37 -6.13 5.49 12.43
C GLU A 37 -5.52 6.78 12.96
N ILE A 38 -6.36 7.61 13.58
CA ILE A 38 -5.94 8.76 14.39
C ILE A 38 -6.61 8.63 15.75
N ASN A 39 -5.81 8.67 16.82
CA ASN A 39 -6.30 8.60 18.20
C ASN A 39 -7.20 7.38 18.50
N GLY A 40 -6.96 6.25 17.83
CA GLY A 40 -7.75 5.03 17.97
C GLY A 40 -9.08 5.03 17.19
N GLU A 41 -9.38 6.09 16.45
CA GLU A 41 -10.53 6.13 15.54
C GLU A 41 -10.07 5.84 14.11
N SER A 42 -10.75 4.89 13.46
CA SER A 42 -10.57 4.61 12.04
C SER A 42 -11.29 5.66 11.23
N LYS A 43 -10.53 6.39 10.40
CA LYS A 43 -11.03 7.39 9.46
C LYS A 43 -10.75 6.95 8.03
N THR A 44 -11.54 7.47 7.11
CA THR A 44 -11.32 7.29 5.67
C THR A 44 -10.84 8.58 5.04
N GLY A 45 -9.94 8.44 4.08
CA GLY A 45 -9.49 9.51 3.21
C GLY A 45 -9.62 9.09 1.75
N LYS A 46 -9.46 10.06 0.86
CA LYS A 46 -9.53 9.85 -0.59
C LYS A 46 -8.27 10.39 -1.23
N SER A 47 -7.66 9.64 -2.14
CA SER A 47 -6.57 10.14 -2.99
C SER A 47 -6.95 10.07 -4.45
N ILE A 48 -6.59 11.10 -5.20
CA ILE A 48 -6.67 11.13 -6.66
C ILE A 48 -5.24 11.14 -7.17
N ARG A 49 -4.74 9.99 -7.61
CA ARG A 49 -3.36 9.80 -8.04
C ARG A 49 -3.29 9.78 -9.56
N ALA A 50 -2.53 10.73 -10.09
CA ALA A 50 -2.04 10.74 -11.47
C ALA A 50 -0.60 10.22 -11.50
N ASP A 51 0.09 10.38 -12.63
CA ASP A 51 1.43 9.81 -12.85
C ASP A 51 2.47 10.26 -11.79
N THR A 52 2.66 11.57 -11.66
CA THR A 52 3.68 12.15 -10.75
C THR A 52 3.08 12.94 -9.58
N LEU A 53 1.75 12.96 -9.45
CA LEU A 53 1.03 13.76 -8.45
C LEU A 53 -0.11 12.97 -7.80
N SER A 54 -0.35 13.23 -6.52
CA SER A 54 -1.52 12.74 -5.78
C SER A 54 -2.17 13.89 -5.03
N VAL A 55 -3.48 14.05 -5.16
CA VAL A 55 -4.27 14.98 -4.35
C VAL A 55 -5.05 14.18 -3.31
N ASP A 56 -4.77 14.44 -2.05
CA ASP A 56 -5.26 13.64 -0.93
C ASP A 56 -6.19 14.48 -0.05
N TYR A 57 -7.39 13.96 0.20
CA TYR A 57 -8.46 14.56 0.97
C TYR A 57 -8.67 13.75 2.24
N TYR A 58 -8.46 14.37 3.40
CA TYR A 58 -8.60 13.70 4.69
C TYR A 58 -8.82 14.73 5.79
N ASP A 59 -9.67 14.44 6.78
CA ASP A 59 -9.91 15.30 7.95
C ASP A 59 -10.20 16.79 7.61
N ASN A 60 -11.02 17.04 6.58
CA ASN A 60 -11.31 18.37 6.01
C ASN A 60 -10.07 19.14 5.48
N LYS A 61 -8.95 18.46 5.27
CA LYS A 61 -7.72 18.98 4.68
C LYS A 61 -7.54 18.43 3.27
N ILE A 62 -6.80 19.21 2.48
CA ILE A 62 -6.39 18.84 1.13
C ILE A 62 -4.87 19.01 1.08
N ASP A 63 -4.16 17.94 0.74
CA ASP A 63 -2.73 17.98 0.46
C ASP A 63 -2.47 17.56 -0.98
N THR A 64 -1.35 18.04 -1.52
CA THR A 64 -0.83 17.58 -2.81
C THR A 64 0.55 16.98 -2.59
N PHE A 65 0.77 15.79 -3.15
CA PHE A 65 2.02 15.07 -3.08
C PHE A 65 2.61 14.90 -4.47
N THR A 66 3.91 15.11 -4.58
CA THR A 66 4.70 14.56 -5.69
C THR A 66 4.98 13.09 -5.44
N ILE A 67 4.81 12.27 -6.48
CA ILE A 67 4.96 10.82 -6.44
C ILE A 67 6.11 10.43 -7.34
N ARG A 68 7.06 9.65 -6.80
CA ARG A 68 8.16 9.07 -7.57
C ARG A 68 8.23 7.57 -7.33
N TRP A 69 7.90 6.79 -8.34
CA TRP A 69 8.06 5.34 -8.32
C TRP A 69 9.55 4.96 -8.31
N VAL A 70 9.93 4.13 -7.36
CA VAL A 70 11.27 3.56 -7.22
C VAL A 70 11.31 2.15 -7.80
N THR A 71 10.20 1.42 -7.66
CA THR A 71 9.95 0.13 -8.31
C THR A 71 8.50 0.08 -8.81
N GLU A 72 8.05 -1.03 -9.40
CA GLU A 72 6.64 -1.19 -9.79
C GLU A 72 5.65 -1.10 -8.62
N CYS A 73 6.09 -1.46 -7.42
CA CYS A 73 5.23 -1.56 -6.23
C CYS A 73 5.64 -0.62 -5.11
N GLU A 74 6.55 0.32 -5.37
CA GLU A 74 7.11 1.17 -4.34
C GLU A 74 7.33 2.57 -4.87
N PHE A 75 6.86 3.56 -4.13
CA PHE A 75 6.99 4.97 -4.47
C PHE A 75 7.29 5.81 -3.25
N ILE A 76 7.82 7.01 -3.50
CA ILE A 76 8.07 8.02 -2.48
C ILE A 76 7.12 9.17 -2.74
N GLY A 77 6.35 9.54 -1.71
CA GLY A 77 5.51 10.73 -1.67
C GLY A 77 6.23 11.87 -0.96
N ARG A 78 6.17 13.08 -1.52
CA ARG A 78 6.59 14.32 -0.84
C ARG A 78 5.51 15.37 -1.00
N LYS A 79 5.13 16.03 0.10
CA LYS A 79 4.22 17.16 0.04
C LYS A 79 4.78 18.25 -0.87
N LEU A 80 3.92 18.78 -1.73
CA LEU A 80 4.25 19.87 -2.64
C LEU A 80 4.34 21.21 -1.88
N HIS A 81 3.53 21.37 -0.82
CA HIS A 81 3.49 22.58 0.01
C HIS A 81 3.57 22.21 1.50
N PRO A 82 4.74 21.77 2.00
CA PRO A 82 4.90 21.47 3.42
C PRO A 82 4.83 22.75 4.26
N ILE A 83 4.20 22.67 5.44
CA ILE A 83 4.09 23.82 6.35
C ILE A 83 5.32 24.01 7.25
N ASP A 84 6.05 22.93 7.50
CA ASP A 84 7.26 22.92 8.33
C ASP A 84 8.22 21.80 7.90
N TYR A 85 9.37 21.70 8.58
CA TYR A 85 10.38 20.69 8.27
C TYR A 85 9.87 19.26 8.53
N ALA A 86 9.10 19.04 9.59
CA ALA A 86 8.57 17.71 9.90
C ALA A 86 7.58 17.25 8.80
N ASP A 87 6.76 18.17 8.30
CA ASP A 87 5.80 17.97 7.22
C ASP A 87 6.47 17.78 5.85
N SER A 88 7.69 18.30 5.66
CA SER A 88 8.48 18.13 4.43
C SER A 88 9.08 16.73 4.25
N LYS A 89 9.05 15.89 5.31
CA LYS A 89 9.71 14.59 5.30
C LYS A 89 9.03 13.64 4.31
N PRO A 90 9.80 13.01 3.40
CA PRO A 90 9.26 12.06 2.43
C PRO A 90 8.70 10.81 3.11
N ILE A 91 7.58 10.32 2.57
CA ILE A 91 6.95 9.07 2.98
C ILE A 91 7.23 8.02 1.91
N GLN A 92 7.78 6.88 2.33
CA GLN A 92 7.94 5.72 1.47
C GLN A 92 6.68 4.85 1.56
N MET A 93 6.16 4.45 0.41
CA MET A 93 4.91 3.73 0.25
C MET A 93 5.18 2.47 -0.55
N LYS A 94 4.79 1.30 -0.03
CA LYS A 94 5.02 0.00 -0.65
C LYS A 94 3.75 -0.83 -0.70
N ILE A 95 3.36 -1.23 -1.91
CA ILE A 95 2.29 -2.20 -2.14
C ILE A 95 2.82 -3.59 -1.84
N ILE A 96 2.22 -4.25 -0.84
CA ILE A 96 2.61 -5.58 -0.35
C ILE A 96 1.82 -6.68 -1.06
N SER A 97 0.53 -6.47 -1.25
CA SER A 97 -0.37 -7.40 -1.92
C SER A 97 -1.50 -6.64 -2.62
N THR A 98 -2.09 -7.26 -3.64
CA THR A 98 -3.23 -6.73 -4.37
C THR A 98 -4.38 -7.72 -4.37
N THR A 99 -5.58 -7.21 -4.61
CA THR A 99 -6.81 -7.94 -4.96
C THR A 99 -7.39 -7.27 -6.22
N ALA A 100 -8.59 -7.65 -6.64
CA ALA A 100 -9.25 -7.07 -7.81
C ALA A 100 -9.45 -5.54 -7.72
N ASP A 101 -9.78 -5.02 -6.53
CA ASP A 101 -10.12 -3.60 -6.34
C ASP A 101 -9.40 -2.95 -5.15
N SER A 102 -8.47 -3.63 -4.50
CA SER A 102 -7.76 -3.08 -3.34
C SER A 102 -6.33 -3.59 -3.22
N TYR A 103 -5.53 -2.91 -2.40
CA TYR A 103 -4.18 -3.33 -2.08
C TYR A 103 -3.83 -3.07 -0.61
N LEU A 104 -2.95 -3.91 -0.07
CA LEU A 104 -2.32 -3.69 1.22
C LEU A 104 -1.10 -2.80 1.05
N LEU A 105 -1.11 -1.68 1.74
CA LEU A 105 -0.05 -0.69 1.75
C LEU A 105 0.76 -0.81 3.03
N GLU A 106 2.09 -0.80 2.91
CA GLU A 106 3.03 -0.55 4.00
C GLU A 106 3.68 0.82 3.79
N TYR A 107 3.78 1.63 4.84
CA TYR A 107 4.33 2.98 4.74
C TYR A 107 5.09 3.42 5.98
N SER A 108 6.07 4.29 5.78
CA SER A 108 6.93 4.88 6.81
C SER A 108 7.56 6.18 6.31
N LEU A 109 8.11 6.99 7.23
CA LEU A 109 9.02 8.05 6.83
C LEU A 109 10.26 7.41 6.19
N LEU A 110 10.76 7.98 5.09
CA LEU A 110 11.92 7.44 4.37
C LEU A 110 13.16 7.30 5.26
N GLU A 111 13.31 8.20 6.24
CA GLU A 111 14.41 8.21 7.22
C GLU A 111 14.15 7.33 8.45
N ASP A 112 12.91 6.88 8.68
CA ASP A 112 12.53 6.02 9.81
C ASP A 112 11.77 4.78 9.35
N GLN A 113 12.54 3.87 8.75
CA GLN A 113 12.03 2.59 8.25
C GLN A 113 11.71 1.57 9.34
N LYS A 114 11.93 1.91 10.62
CA LYS A 114 11.60 1.04 11.76
C LYS A 114 10.13 1.19 12.16
N THR A 115 9.52 2.36 11.95
CA THR A 115 8.13 2.68 12.35
C THR A 115 7.13 2.47 11.22
N LYS A 116 7.18 1.29 10.60
CA LYS A 116 6.29 0.93 9.50
C LYS A 116 4.86 0.74 9.98
N LYS A 117 3.93 1.32 9.23
CA LYS A 117 2.49 1.15 9.41
C LYS A 117 1.90 0.47 8.18
N ARG A 118 0.70 -0.08 8.36
CA ARG A 118 -0.04 -0.71 7.26
C ARG A 118 -1.44 -0.15 7.17
N GLY A 119 -2.00 -0.16 5.97
CA GLY A 119 -3.36 0.24 5.70
C GLY A 119 -3.89 -0.43 4.44
N THR A 120 -5.20 -0.51 4.31
CA THR A 120 -5.86 -1.00 3.10
C THR A 120 -6.29 0.18 2.25
N VAL A 121 -6.06 0.07 0.95
CA VAL A 121 -6.45 1.08 -0.03
C VAL A 121 -7.33 0.43 -1.08
N LYS A 122 -8.52 0.98 -1.29
CA LYS A 122 -9.50 0.53 -2.27
C LYS A 122 -9.53 1.46 -3.47
N LYS A 123 -9.40 0.93 -4.68
CA LYS A 123 -9.60 1.66 -5.93
C LYS A 123 -11.10 1.82 -6.18
N ILE A 124 -11.54 3.05 -6.39
CA ILE A 124 -12.95 3.39 -6.60
C ILE A 124 -13.23 3.96 -7.99
N LYS A 125 -12.22 4.48 -8.69
CA LYS A 125 -12.26 4.89 -10.11
C LYS A 125 -10.90 4.71 -10.77
#